data_AF-A0A2P8E3D6-F1
#
_entry.id   AF-A0A2P8E3D6-F1
#
_cell.length_a   1.000
_cell.length_b   1.000
_cell.length_c   1.000
_cell.angle_alpha   90.00
_cell.angle_beta   90.00
_cell.angle_gamma   90.00
#
_symmetry.space_group_name_H-M   'P 1'
#
loop_
_entity.id
_entity.type
_entity.pdbx_description
1 polymer ?
#
loop_
_entity_poly.entity_id
_entity_poly.type
_entity_poly.pdbx_seq_one_letter_code
_entity_poly.pdbx_strand_id
1 'polypeptide(L)'
;MFKCFRNFLPIAVLFLVSVVFQCTIKVEEDFLPQDFISKKFEGLEKLPEVPFSDFNPLSPEMPLIMRESSPFEVFEKDVAGVEPGESGISSSSFGLKNFISKYFPELEMEVLVASQQLDMEMLEMILQGKGSTGKSMEEVLLEVNKQERYREFFPRVMVPDTSAAVFFQSRVNGMSPKDNTANANSGNGNNGKANSGQGKCADEAKIALDTAIKKLKENKEMQLAAINETYDSWLLEAEKEFELRNRNAEGALAERLKDAKSEGENFLKLAAEIAESFPQLAQEVRIFALLNAHAWQRSAQNAHNLSKSINQLAKRSDMAKAVSQKEDLNETVMRNYHQALDNAIQVLKSVLAKCHNQGSGN
;
A
#
# COMPACT_ATOMS: atom_id res chain seq x y z
N MET A 1 57.97 29.12 -81.47
CA MET A 1 56.57 28.63 -81.59
C MET A 1 56.56 27.13 -81.31
N PHE A 2 56.00 26.78 -80.15
CA PHE A 2 55.48 25.48 -79.67
C PHE A 2 56.05 24.14 -80.19
N LYS A 3 56.78 23.41 -79.33
CA LYS A 3 56.76 21.93 -79.26
C LYS A 3 56.96 21.44 -77.81
N CYS A 4 55.94 21.65 -76.98
CA CYS A 4 55.65 20.81 -75.81
C CYS A 4 54.26 20.18 -76.06
N PHE A 5 53.97 19.06 -75.41
CA PHE A 5 52.75 18.22 -75.56
C PHE A 5 52.80 17.14 -76.65
N ARG A 6 53.70 16.18 -76.47
CA ARG A 6 53.60 14.85 -77.10
C ARG A 6 53.80 13.77 -76.05
N ASN A 7 52.93 13.74 -75.03
CA ASN A 7 52.81 12.62 -74.07
C ASN A 7 51.48 12.58 -73.26
N PHE A 8 50.46 13.39 -73.58
CA PHE A 8 49.21 13.45 -72.81
C PHE A 8 48.04 12.61 -73.37
N LEU A 9 48.20 11.98 -74.53
CA LEU A 9 47.11 11.23 -75.16
C LEU A 9 46.80 9.86 -74.50
N PRO A 10 47.78 9.05 -74.03
CA PRO A 10 47.45 7.73 -73.47
C PRO A 10 46.90 7.79 -72.04
N ILE A 11 47.19 8.85 -71.28
CA ILE A 11 46.71 9.03 -69.89
C ILE A 11 45.26 9.54 -69.89
N ALA A 12 44.90 10.43 -70.82
CA ALA A 12 43.53 10.93 -70.93
C ALA A 12 42.52 9.83 -71.35
N VAL A 13 42.93 8.88 -72.19
CA VAL A 13 42.07 7.76 -72.63
C VAL A 13 41.91 6.71 -71.52
N LEU A 14 42.95 6.42 -70.73
CA LEU A 14 42.85 5.53 -69.57
C LEU A 14 41.99 6.14 -68.44
N PHE A 15 42.04 7.46 -68.24
CA PHE A 15 41.16 8.14 -67.28
C PHE A 15 39.69 8.16 -67.75
N LEU A 16 39.44 8.31 -69.06
CA LEU A 16 38.07 8.28 -69.61
C LEU A 16 37.44 6.89 -69.55
N VAL A 17 38.21 5.81 -69.77
CA VAL A 17 37.70 4.43 -69.57
C VAL A 17 37.43 4.16 -68.08
N SER A 18 38.25 4.68 -67.18
CA SER A 18 38.05 4.53 -65.73
C SER A 18 36.85 5.32 -65.21
N VAL A 19 36.61 6.53 -65.73
CA VAL A 19 35.46 7.37 -65.34
C VAL A 19 34.16 6.91 -66.01
N VAL A 20 34.20 6.36 -67.23
CA VAL A 20 33.00 5.78 -67.89
C VAL A 20 32.64 4.41 -67.29
N PHE A 21 33.60 3.61 -66.80
CA PHE A 21 33.28 2.41 -66.01
C PHE A 21 32.84 2.72 -64.56
N GLN A 22 33.17 3.90 -64.02
CA GLN A 22 32.68 4.35 -62.71
C GLN A 22 31.36 5.14 -62.77
N CYS A 23 30.82 5.45 -63.95
CA CYS A 23 29.54 6.15 -64.11
C CYS A 23 28.36 5.28 -64.60
N THR A 24 28.57 3.98 -64.85
CA THR A 24 27.48 3.08 -65.30
C THR A 24 27.27 1.85 -64.43
N ILE A 25 27.88 1.80 -63.25
CA ILE A 25 27.49 0.87 -62.21
C ILE A 25 27.28 1.70 -60.94
N LYS A 26 26.13 2.39 -60.87
CA LYS A 26 25.43 2.39 -59.59
C LYS A 26 25.25 0.91 -59.29
N VAL A 27 26.07 0.39 -58.39
CA VAL A 27 25.71 -0.82 -57.67
C VAL A 27 24.44 -0.39 -56.93
N GLU A 28 23.28 -0.53 -57.58
CA GLU A 28 22.12 -0.99 -56.84
C GLU A 28 22.65 -2.22 -56.12
N GLU A 29 22.86 -2.08 -54.81
CA GLU A 29 23.05 -3.25 -53.97
C GLU A 29 21.88 -4.17 -54.36
N ASP A 30 22.19 -5.23 -55.10
CA ASP A 30 21.28 -6.34 -55.37
C ASP A 30 21.02 -6.98 -54.01
N PHE A 31 20.22 -6.30 -53.19
CA PHE A 31 19.56 -6.92 -52.07
C PHE A 31 18.70 -7.99 -52.72
N LEU A 32 19.09 -9.26 -52.51
CA LEU A 32 18.17 -10.35 -52.76
C LEU A 32 16.84 -9.97 -52.09
N PRO A 33 15.69 -10.13 -52.77
CA PRO A 33 14.39 -9.68 -52.24
C PRO A 33 14.16 -10.11 -50.78
N GLN A 34 14.66 -11.29 -50.42
CA GLN A 34 14.65 -11.83 -49.06
C GLN A 34 15.41 -10.99 -48.03
N ASP A 35 16.61 -10.49 -48.35
CA ASP A 35 17.44 -9.69 -47.44
C ASP A 35 16.84 -8.29 -47.24
N PHE A 36 16.27 -7.71 -48.30
CA PHE A 36 15.53 -6.45 -48.22
C PHE A 36 14.27 -6.59 -47.34
N ILE A 37 13.50 -7.66 -47.55
CA ILE A 37 12.28 -7.94 -46.77
C ILE A 37 12.65 -8.16 -45.30
N SER A 38 13.61 -9.06 -45.01
CA SER A 38 14.03 -9.37 -43.65
C SER A 38 14.47 -8.12 -42.87
N LYS A 39 15.31 -7.28 -43.47
CA LYS A 39 15.78 -6.02 -42.87
C LYS A 39 14.67 -4.98 -42.61
N LYS A 40 13.55 -5.05 -43.33
CA LYS A 40 12.41 -4.12 -43.10
C LYS A 40 11.51 -4.56 -41.95
N PHE A 41 11.48 -5.84 -41.63
CA PHE A 41 10.72 -6.37 -40.51
C PHE A 41 11.55 -6.51 -39.23
N GLU A 42 12.88 -6.38 -39.31
CA GLU A 42 13.79 -6.41 -38.16
C GLU A 42 13.45 -5.31 -37.14
N GLY A 43 13.30 -5.71 -35.87
CA GLY A 43 12.95 -4.83 -34.76
C GLY A 43 11.45 -4.64 -34.55
N LEU A 44 10.60 -5.06 -35.50
CA LEU A 44 9.13 -5.02 -35.36
C LEU A 44 8.60 -6.18 -34.52
N GLU A 45 9.44 -7.18 -34.21
CA GLU A 45 9.04 -8.34 -33.42
C GLU A 45 9.01 -8.09 -31.91
N LYS A 46 9.55 -6.96 -31.42
CA LYS A 46 9.66 -6.66 -29.98
C LYS A 46 8.64 -5.61 -29.54
N LEU A 47 8.03 -5.85 -28.38
CA LEU A 47 7.24 -4.84 -27.69
C LEU A 47 8.15 -3.98 -26.81
N PRO A 48 7.87 -2.68 -26.65
CA PRO A 48 8.46 -1.88 -25.59
C PRO A 48 8.27 -2.57 -24.23
N GLU A 49 9.29 -2.53 -23.38
CA GLU A 49 9.19 -3.01 -22.00
C GLU A 49 8.25 -2.09 -21.21
N VAL A 50 7.39 -2.69 -20.38
CA VAL A 50 6.53 -1.95 -19.45
C VAL A 50 7.20 -1.97 -18.08
N PRO A 51 7.61 -0.81 -17.53
CA PRO A 51 8.27 -0.77 -16.23
C PRO A 51 7.27 -1.10 -15.11
N PHE A 52 7.69 -1.93 -14.16
CA PHE A 52 6.94 -2.18 -12.93
C PHE A 52 7.18 -1.05 -11.93
N SER A 53 6.11 -0.58 -11.30
CA SER A 53 6.23 0.33 -10.14
C SER A 53 6.48 -0.46 -8.87
N ASP A 54 7.25 0.11 -7.93
CA ASP A 54 7.39 -0.45 -6.59
C ASP A 54 6.02 -0.50 -5.88
N PHE A 55 5.70 -1.65 -5.31
CA PHE A 55 4.52 -1.80 -4.47
C PHE A 55 4.85 -1.37 -3.06
N ASN A 56 4.31 -0.22 -2.67
CA ASN A 56 4.40 0.31 -1.32
C ASN A 56 3.07 0.11 -0.60
N PRO A 57 3.00 -0.85 0.35
CA PRO A 57 1.84 -1.04 1.23
C PRO A 57 1.58 0.21 2.08
N LEU A 58 0.31 0.48 2.36
CA LEU A 58 -0.11 1.59 3.21
C LEU A 58 0.35 1.39 4.64
N SER A 59 0.93 2.41 5.26
CA SER A 59 1.21 2.43 6.71
C SER A 59 0.14 3.28 7.39
N PRO A 60 -0.98 2.69 7.86
CA PRO A 60 -2.02 3.47 8.51
C PRO A 60 -1.57 4.00 9.86
N GLU A 61 -2.13 5.14 10.28
CA GLU A 61 -1.98 5.62 11.63
C GLU A 61 -2.73 4.69 12.60
N MET A 62 -2.07 4.33 13.71
CA MET A 62 -2.59 3.37 14.68
C MET A 62 -3.17 4.11 15.89
N PRO A 63 -4.19 3.54 16.55
CA PRO A 63 -4.79 4.17 17.72
C PRO A 63 -3.81 4.23 18.89
N LEU A 64 -3.75 5.41 19.50
CA LEU A 64 -2.93 5.69 20.67
C LEU A 64 -3.81 5.68 21.92
N ILE A 65 -3.24 5.19 23.01
CA ILE A 65 -3.83 5.40 24.34
C ILE A 65 -3.10 6.58 24.95
N MET A 66 -3.85 7.64 25.20
CA MET A 66 -3.33 8.85 25.82
C MET A 66 -3.72 8.93 27.28
N ARG A 67 -2.80 9.48 28.06
CA ARG A 67 -3.01 9.96 29.41
C ARG A 67 -2.20 11.24 29.61
N GLU A 68 -2.78 12.25 30.23
CA GLU A 68 -2.16 13.58 30.39
C GLU A 68 -1.17 13.61 31.57
N SER A 69 -1.39 12.83 32.62
CA SER A 69 -0.52 12.73 33.80
C SER A 69 -0.52 11.33 34.41
N SER A 70 0.58 10.91 35.05
CA SER A 70 0.59 9.66 35.84
C SER A 70 -0.17 9.91 37.14
N PRO A 71 -1.32 9.25 37.39
CA PRO A 71 -2.08 9.46 38.62
C PRO A 71 -1.27 9.00 39.84
N PHE A 72 -0.39 8.02 39.65
CA PHE A 72 0.50 7.52 40.69
C PHE A 72 1.41 8.62 41.24
N GLU A 73 1.99 9.46 40.38
CA GLU A 73 2.83 10.59 40.80
C GLU A 73 2.03 11.65 41.60
N VAL A 74 0.74 11.79 41.33
CA VAL A 74 -0.14 12.70 42.08
C VAL A 74 -0.39 12.14 43.47
N PHE A 75 -0.75 10.86 43.58
CA PHE A 75 -0.94 10.20 44.87
C PHE A 75 0.36 10.15 45.70
N GLU A 76 1.51 9.90 45.08
CA GLU A 76 2.80 9.87 45.77
C GLU A 76 3.18 11.26 46.33
N LYS A 77 2.96 12.34 45.56
CA LYS A 77 3.19 13.72 46.04
C LYS A 77 2.26 14.10 47.19
N ASP A 78 1.00 13.71 47.09
CA ASP A 78 0.00 14.00 48.12
C ASP A 78 0.29 13.25 49.42
N VAL A 79 0.93 12.08 49.37
CA VAL A 79 1.38 11.33 50.55
C VAL A 79 2.69 11.88 51.12
N ALA A 80 3.65 12.25 50.26
CA ALA A 80 4.95 12.75 50.70
C ALA A 80 4.87 14.09 51.47
N GLY A 81 3.76 14.82 51.34
CA GLY A 81 3.54 16.11 51.99
C GLY A 81 2.85 16.07 53.36
N VAL A 82 2.50 14.90 53.91
CA VAL A 82 1.63 14.79 55.10
C VAL A 82 2.31 14.06 56.26
N GLU A 83 2.39 14.70 57.42
CA GLU A 83 2.86 14.06 58.65
C GLU A 83 1.78 13.11 59.25
N PRO A 84 2.17 11.97 59.85
CA PRO A 84 1.23 11.02 60.46
C PRO A 84 0.34 11.70 61.51
N GLY A 85 -0.98 11.67 61.30
CA GLY A 85 -1.97 12.26 62.22
C GLY A 85 -2.33 13.72 61.94
N GLU A 86 -1.69 14.39 60.98
CA GLU A 86 -2.18 15.65 60.45
C GLU A 86 -3.24 15.42 59.37
N SER A 87 -4.28 16.25 59.34
CA SER A 87 -5.30 16.27 58.27
C SER A 87 -4.77 16.88 56.96
N GLY A 88 -3.45 16.82 56.73
CA GLY A 88 -2.75 17.51 55.64
C GLY A 88 -2.97 16.90 54.25
N ILE A 89 -3.73 15.82 54.14
CA ILE A 89 -4.17 15.31 52.84
C ILE A 89 -5.14 16.33 52.26
N SER A 90 -4.75 16.95 51.16
CA SER A 90 -5.58 17.95 50.50
C SER A 90 -6.93 17.33 50.13
N SER A 91 -8.03 18.08 50.29
CA SER A 91 -9.35 17.66 49.78
C SER A 91 -9.39 17.48 48.25
N SER A 92 -8.31 17.87 47.57
CA SER A 92 -8.04 17.68 46.14
C SER A 92 -7.56 16.28 45.74
N SER A 93 -7.10 15.44 46.67
CA SER A 93 -6.43 14.14 46.37
C SER A 93 -7.36 12.98 45.93
N PHE A 94 -8.56 13.36 45.48
CA PHE A 94 -9.66 12.59 44.88
C PHE A 94 -10.69 11.95 45.81
N GLY A 95 -11.73 12.75 46.12
CA GLY A 95 -13.04 12.30 46.63
C GLY A 95 -13.86 11.41 45.67
N LEU A 96 -13.22 10.39 45.08
CA LEU A 96 -13.84 9.34 44.26
C LEU A 96 -14.85 8.55 45.06
N LYS A 97 -14.55 8.25 46.34
CA LYS A 97 -15.51 7.62 47.24
C LYS A 97 -16.78 8.46 47.35
N ASN A 98 -16.65 9.75 47.70
CA ASN A 98 -17.78 10.67 47.79
C ASN A 98 -18.51 10.85 46.45
N PHE A 99 -17.80 10.79 45.33
CA PHE A 99 -18.40 10.82 43.99
C PHE A 99 -19.25 9.58 43.75
N ILE A 100 -18.73 8.38 44.04
CA ILE A 100 -19.46 7.12 43.92
C ILE A 100 -20.69 7.15 44.84
N SER A 101 -20.55 7.52 46.12
CA SER A 101 -21.69 7.61 47.05
C SER A 101 -22.78 8.58 46.56
N LYS A 102 -22.40 9.66 45.87
CA LYS A 102 -23.33 10.68 45.37
C LYS A 102 -24.04 10.28 44.08
N TYR A 103 -23.33 9.69 43.12
CA TYR A 103 -23.84 9.42 41.78
C TYR A 103 -24.25 7.95 41.56
N PHE A 104 -23.76 7.04 42.41
CA PHE A 104 -24.01 5.61 42.37
C PHE A 104 -24.22 5.03 43.78
N PRO A 105 -25.19 5.55 44.56
CA PRO A 105 -25.40 5.10 45.94
C PRO A 105 -25.69 3.60 46.03
N GLU A 106 -26.33 3.01 45.01
CA GLU A 106 -26.59 1.58 44.91
C GLU A 106 -25.35 0.72 44.60
N LEU A 107 -24.30 1.29 44.01
CA LEU A 107 -23.05 0.58 43.68
C LEU A 107 -21.91 0.86 44.67
N GLU A 108 -22.09 1.80 45.60
CA GLU A 108 -21.06 2.21 46.56
C GLU A 108 -20.50 1.01 47.33
N MET A 109 -21.37 0.17 47.89
CA MET A 109 -20.94 -1.01 48.65
C MET A 109 -20.24 -2.05 47.76
N GLU A 110 -20.68 -2.23 46.52
CA GLU A 110 -20.04 -3.14 45.57
C GLU A 110 -18.62 -2.68 45.25
N VAL A 111 -18.44 -1.40 44.94
CA VAL A 111 -17.13 -0.82 44.63
C VAL A 111 -16.20 -0.83 45.86
N LEU A 112 -16.73 -0.54 47.05
CA LEU A 112 -15.97 -0.60 48.30
C LEU A 112 -15.49 -2.03 48.60
N VAL A 113 -16.37 -3.02 48.52
CA VAL A 113 -16.00 -4.42 48.76
C VAL A 113 -15.00 -4.91 47.71
N ALA A 114 -15.25 -4.63 46.43
CA ALA A 114 -14.34 -5.03 45.35
C ALA A 114 -12.95 -4.37 45.50
N SER A 115 -12.88 -3.10 45.87
CA SER A 115 -11.60 -2.40 46.09
C SER A 115 -10.87 -2.87 47.35
N GLN A 116 -11.58 -3.32 48.39
CA GLN A 116 -10.97 -3.91 49.58
C GLN A 116 -10.40 -5.31 49.32
N GLN A 117 -11.04 -6.06 48.43
CA GLN A 117 -10.62 -7.39 47.99
C GLN A 117 -9.60 -7.36 46.85
N LEU A 118 -9.32 -6.17 46.28
CA LEU A 118 -8.38 -6.03 45.18
C LEU A 118 -6.96 -6.40 45.64
N ASP A 119 -6.53 -7.58 45.20
CA ASP A 119 -5.17 -8.07 45.33
C ASP A 119 -4.54 -8.25 43.94
N MET A 120 -3.34 -8.83 43.92
CA MET A 120 -2.59 -9.05 42.67
C MET A 120 -3.26 -10.05 41.72
N GLU A 121 -3.93 -11.06 42.26
CA GLU A 121 -4.63 -12.06 41.46
C GLU A 121 -5.88 -11.43 40.82
N MET A 122 -6.64 -10.67 41.60
CA MET A 122 -7.82 -9.95 41.13
C MET A 122 -7.48 -8.86 40.12
N LEU A 123 -6.40 -8.11 40.35
CA LEU A 123 -5.87 -7.14 39.38
C LEU A 123 -5.56 -7.81 38.04
N GLU A 124 -4.87 -8.96 38.08
CA GLU A 124 -4.56 -9.71 36.87
C GLU A 124 -5.81 -10.28 36.19
N MET A 125 -6.77 -10.80 36.95
CA MET A 125 -8.05 -11.25 36.39
C MET A 125 -8.80 -10.11 35.69
N ILE A 126 -8.82 -8.91 36.27
CA ILE A 126 -9.43 -7.72 35.66
C ILE A 126 -8.74 -7.39 34.34
N LEU A 127 -7.41 -7.29 34.34
CA LEU A 127 -6.62 -6.93 33.14
C LEU A 127 -6.71 -7.99 32.04
N GLN A 128 -6.90 -9.25 32.40
CA GLN A 128 -7.19 -10.34 31.44
C GLN A 128 -8.65 -10.35 30.95
N GLY A 129 -9.51 -9.47 31.45
CA GLY A 129 -10.94 -9.43 31.11
C GLY A 129 -11.75 -10.60 31.68
N LYS A 130 -11.21 -11.30 32.69
CA LYS A 130 -11.84 -12.45 33.36
C LYS A 130 -12.48 -12.09 34.71
N GLY A 131 -12.19 -10.89 35.23
CA GLY A 131 -12.78 -10.39 36.48
C GLY A 131 -14.27 -10.06 36.30
N SER A 132 -15.11 -10.65 37.15
CA SER A 132 -16.54 -10.33 37.22
C SER A 132 -16.77 -9.07 38.05
N THR A 133 -16.57 -7.91 37.46
CA THR A 133 -17.29 -6.71 37.90
C THR A 133 -18.11 -6.30 36.70
N GLY A 134 -19.43 -6.54 36.79
CA GLY A 134 -20.34 -6.49 35.66
C GLY A 134 -20.50 -5.09 35.07
N LYS A 135 -21.58 -4.92 34.30
CA LYS A 135 -22.00 -3.64 33.72
C LYS A 135 -21.93 -2.45 34.71
N SER A 136 -22.08 -2.72 36.01
CA SER A 136 -21.92 -1.77 37.13
C SER A 136 -20.60 -0.98 37.11
N MET A 137 -19.45 -1.65 36.97
CA MET A 137 -18.15 -0.95 37.00
C MET A 137 -17.90 -0.13 35.72
N GLU A 138 -18.46 -0.58 34.59
CA GLU A 138 -18.40 0.16 33.34
C GLU A 138 -19.27 1.44 33.40
N GLU A 139 -20.43 1.37 34.06
CA GLU A 139 -21.30 2.53 34.33
C GLU A 139 -20.60 3.56 35.22
N VAL A 140 -19.94 3.12 36.30
CA VAL A 140 -19.13 3.99 37.18
C VAL A 140 -18.03 4.67 36.38
N LEU A 141 -17.26 3.91 35.60
CA LEU A 141 -16.17 4.46 34.78
C LEU A 141 -16.65 5.46 33.73
N LEU A 142 -17.79 5.21 33.09
CA LEU A 142 -18.36 6.12 32.10
C LEU A 142 -18.69 7.48 32.73
N GLU A 143 -19.27 7.49 33.92
CA GLU A 143 -19.65 8.72 34.60
C GLU A 143 -18.46 9.44 35.24
N VAL A 144 -17.49 8.69 35.79
CA VAL A 144 -16.21 9.25 36.25
C VAL A 144 -15.52 9.99 35.09
N ASN A 145 -15.47 9.39 33.90
CA ASN A 145 -14.88 10.00 32.70
C ASN A 145 -15.63 11.23 32.15
N LYS A 146 -16.89 11.45 32.55
CA LYS A 146 -17.61 12.69 32.20
C LYS A 146 -17.18 13.87 33.06
N GLN A 147 -16.66 13.61 34.26
CA GLN A 147 -16.22 14.66 35.16
C GLN A 147 -14.84 15.16 34.75
N GLU A 148 -14.74 16.46 34.47
CA GLU A 148 -13.50 17.11 34.06
C GLU A 148 -12.36 16.85 35.05
N ARG A 149 -12.66 16.91 36.36
CA ARG A 149 -11.71 16.67 37.45
C ARG A 149 -11.11 15.26 37.52
N TYR A 150 -11.70 14.26 36.85
CA TYR A 150 -11.20 12.88 36.89
C TYR A 150 -10.66 12.43 35.53
N ARG A 151 -10.95 13.20 34.49
CA ARG A 151 -10.77 12.83 33.10
C ARG A 151 -9.32 12.52 32.74
N GLU A 152 -8.41 13.31 33.26
CA GLU A 152 -6.97 13.25 32.95
C GLU A 152 -6.28 12.01 33.52
N PHE A 153 -6.87 11.39 34.56
CA PHE A 153 -6.29 10.26 35.28
C PHE A 153 -6.56 8.91 34.65
N PHE A 154 -7.59 8.80 33.80
CA PHE A 154 -7.96 7.55 33.15
C PHE A 154 -7.51 7.51 31.68
N PRO A 155 -7.02 6.36 31.21
CA PRO A 155 -6.54 6.20 29.84
C PRO A 155 -7.69 6.34 28.83
N ARG A 156 -7.44 7.06 27.73
CA ARG A 156 -8.42 7.25 26.64
C ARG A 156 -7.83 6.81 25.30
N VAL A 157 -8.68 6.23 24.47
CA VAL A 157 -8.30 5.84 23.10
C VAL A 157 -8.51 7.04 22.17
N MET A 158 -7.43 7.48 21.53
CA MET A 158 -7.50 8.40 20.40
C MET A 158 -7.75 7.60 19.13
N VAL A 159 -8.83 7.94 18.43
CA VAL A 159 -9.18 7.35 17.13
C VAL A 159 -8.42 8.12 16.05
N PRO A 160 -7.55 7.47 15.27
CA PRO A 160 -6.80 8.14 14.21
C PRO A 160 -7.73 8.53 13.04
N ASP A 161 -7.32 9.49 12.23
CA ASP A 161 -8.08 9.85 11.03
C ASP A 161 -7.94 8.75 9.96
N THR A 162 -9.00 7.97 9.78
CA THR A 162 -9.05 6.89 8.78
C THR A 162 -9.44 7.38 7.38
N SER A 163 -9.60 8.69 7.16
CA SER A 163 -10.08 9.28 5.90
C SER A 163 -9.26 8.84 4.68
N ALA A 164 -7.94 8.73 4.81
CA ALA A 164 -7.06 8.31 3.73
C ALA A 164 -7.37 6.88 3.23
N ALA A 165 -7.54 5.90 4.13
CA ALA A 165 -7.84 4.51 3.77
C ALA A 165 -9.24 4.37 3.13
N VAL A 166 -10.22 5.14 3.63
CA VAL A 166 -11.60 5.17 3.09
C VAL A 166 -11.67 5.87 1.73
N PHE A 167 -10.88 6.93 1.54
CA PHE A 167 -10.82 7.69 0.29
C PHE A 167 -10.27 6.84 -0.87
N PHE A 168 -9.21 6.06 -0.65
CA PHE A 168 -8.68 5.15 -1.68
C PHE A 168 -9.68 4.05 -2.04
N GLN A 169 -10.38 3.48 -1.05
CA GLN A 169 -11.42 2.48 -1.32
C GLN A 169 -12.59 3.04 -2.14
N SER A 170 -12.91 4.32 -1.95
CA SER A 170 -13.94 5.04 -2.68
C SER A 170 -13.53 5.36 -4.13
N ARG A 171 -12.23 5.54 -4.41
CA ARG A 171 -11.72 5.66 -5.79
C ARG A 171 -11.71 4.34 -6.54
N VAL A 172 -11.40 3.23 -5.87
CA VAL A 172 -11.42 1.90 -6.47
C VAL A 172 -12.86 1.45 -6.74
N ASN A 173 -13.77 1.63 -5.78
CA ASN A 173 -15.20 1.34 -5.97
C ASN A 173 -15.91 2.38 -6.87
N GLY A 174 -15.29 3.55 -7.05
CA GLY A 174 -15.76 4.69 -7.84
C GLY A 174 -15.00 4.89 -9.14
N MET A 175 -14.32 3.86 -9.66
CA MET A 175 -13.90 3.81 -11.06
C MET A 175 -15.15 3.82 -11.93
N SER A 176 -15.61 5.04 -12.20
CA SER A 176 -16.60 5.37 -13.22
C SER A 176 -16.16 4.74 -14.55
N PRO A 177 -17.05 4.04 -15.27
CA PRO A 177 -16.84 3.57 -16.65
C PRO A 177 -16.72 4.69 -17.70
N LYS A 178 -16.09 5.81 -17.36
CA LYS A 178 -15.88 6.99 -18.19
C LYS A 178 -14.45 7.43 -17.89
N ASP A 179 -13.45 6.91 -18.58
CA ASP A 179 -13.09 7.36 -19.92
C ASP A 179 -12.57 6.23 -20.84
N ASN A 180 -13.39 5.19 -21.07
CA ASN A 180 -13.23 4.30 -22.24
C ASN A 180 -13.72 4.95 -23.55
N THR A 181 -13.64 6.28 -23.65
CA THR A 181 -13.75 7.02 -24.91
C THR A 181 -12.37 7.43 -25.42
N ALA A 182 -11.45 6.48 -25.46
CA ALA A 182 -10.40 6.49 -26.47
C ALA A 182 -10.84 5.57 -27.61
N ASN A 183 -11.71 6.12 -28.48
CA ASN A 183 -11.98 5.66 -29.84
C ASN A 183 -11.66 4.18 -30.12
N ALA A 184 -12.55 3.31 -29.67
CA ALA A 184 -12.95 2.19 -30.50
C ALA A 184 -13.70 2.76 -31.71
N ASN A 185 -12.95 3.43 -32.61
CA ASN A 185 -13.30 3.28 -34.01
C ASN A 185 -13.09 1.79 -34.29
N SER A 186 -14.19 1.07 -34.15
CA SER A 186 -14.51 -0.08 -34.97
C SER A 186 -14.33 0.36 -36.42
N GLY A 187 -13.07 0.42 -36.84
CA GLY A 187 -12.67 0.28 -38.22
C GLY A 187 -13.05 -1.14 -38.56
N ASN A 188 -14.32 -1.27 -38.94
CA ASN A 188 -14.89 -2.36 -39.70
C ASN A 188 -13.75 -3.01 -40.50
N GLY A 189 -13.54 -4.30 -40.25
CA GLY A 189 -12.45 -5.07 -40.83
C GLY A 189 -12.40 -4.93 -42.33
N ASN A 190 -11.74 -3.89 -42.82
CA ASN A 190 -11.01 -3.96 -44.05
C ASN A 190 -9.81 -4.84 -43.68
N ASN A 191 -10.04 -6.15 -43.77
CA ASN A 191 -9.11 -7.03 -44.46
C ASN A 191 -8.69 -6.24 -45.70
N GLY A 192 -7.60 -5.48 -45.56
CA GLY A 192 -6.88 -4.93 -46.68
C GLY A 192 -6.41 -6.16 -47.42
N LYS A 193 -7.28 -6.70 -48.27
CA LYS A 193 -6.89 -7.45 -49.45
C LYS A 193 -6.01 -6.46 -50.19
N ALA A 194 -4.73 -6.44 -49.84
CA ALA A 194 -3.70 -5.95 -50.72
C ALA A 194 -3.97 -6.74 -52.00
N ASN A 195 -4.47 -6.03 -53.02
CA ASN A 195 -4.68 -6.62 -54.33
C ASN A 195 -3.41 -7.39 -54.65
N SER A 196 -3.61 -8.66 -54.98
CA SER A 196 -2.57 -9.65 -55.10
C SER A 196 -1.52 -9.20 -56.11
N GLY A 197 -0.39 -8.66 -55.63
CA GLY A 197 0.88 -8.91 -56.27
C GLY A 197 1.09 -10.42 -56.20
N GLN A 198 0.83 -11.13 -57.28
CA GLN A 198 1.25 -12.52 -57.42
C GLN A 198 2.74 -12.52 -57.73
N GLY A 199 3.54 -13.17 -56.89
CA GLY A 199 5.00 -13.28 -57.07
C GLY A 199 5.75 -13.56 -55.78
N LYS A 200 6.93 -14.18 -55.89
CA LYS A 200 7.74 -14.64 -54.76
C LYS A 200 8.02 -13.54 -53.69
N CYS A 201 8.23 -12.30 -54.12
CA CYS A 201 8.46 -11.14 -53.22
C CYS A 201 7.27 -10.87 -52.28
N ALA A 202 6.03 -10.97 -52.79
CA ALA A 202 4.84 -10.71 -51.99
C ALA A 202 4.55 -11.85 -51.00
N ASP A 203 4.88 -13.09 -51.36
CA ASP A 203 4.72 -14.25 -50.48
C ASP A 203 5.78 -14.23 -49.36
N GLU A 204 7.03 -13.89 -49.68
CA GLU A 204 8.09 -13.71 -48.68
C GLU A 204 7.78 -12.57 -47.71
N ALA A 205 7.22 -11.45 -48.18
CA ALA A 205 6.80 -10.34 -47.32
C ALA A 205 5.65 -10.72 -46.37
N LYS A 206 4.72 -11.56 -46.80
CA LYS A 206 3.66 -12.10 -45.93
C LYS A 206 4.21 -13.06 -44.88
N ILE A 207 5.12 -13.96 -45.27
CA ILE A 207 5.78 -14.89 -44.33
C ILE A 207 6.56 -14.10 -43.27
N ALA A 208 7.26 -13.04 -43.67
CA ALA A 208 7.97 -12.16 -42.75
C ALA A 208 7.02 -11.44 -41.77
N LEU A 209 5.88 -10.93 -42.26
CA LEU A 209 4.85 -10.34 -41.41
C LEU A 209 4.26 -11.37 -40.43
N ASP A 210 3.91 -12.57 -40.90
CA ASP A 210 3.34 -13.63 -40.05
C ASP A 210 4.32 -14.03 -38.94
N THR A 211 5.61 -14.10 -39.27
CA THR A 211 6.69 -14.35 -38.31
C THR A 211 6.80 -13.22 -37.28
N ALA A 212 6.76 -11.95 -37.72
CA ALA A 212 6.79 -10.79 -36.83
C ALA A 212 5.55 -10.76 -35.90
N ILE A 213 4.35 -11.00 -36.44
CA ILE A 213 3.10 -11.08 -35.66
C ILE A 213 3.17 -12.22 -34.64
N LYS A 214 3.70 -13.38 -35.01
CA LYS A 214 3.87 -14.51 -34.08
C LYS A 214 4.77 -14.12 -32.90
N LYS A 215 5.93 -13.53 -33.18
CA LYS A 215 6.86 -13.06 -32.13
C LYS A 215 6.25 -11.94 -31.27
N LEU A 216 5.48 -11.03 -31.86
CA LEU A 216 4.75 -9.98 -31.11
C LEU A 216 3.72 -10.59 -30.16
N LYS A 217 3.01 -11.65 -30.58
CA LYS A 217 2.07 -12.39 -29.71
C LYS A 217 2.80 -13.09 -28.56
N GLU A 218 3.91 -13.75 -28.85
CA GLU A 218 4.75 -14.40 -27.83
C GLU A 218 5.29 -13.36 -26.81
N ASN A 219 5.79 -12.21 -27.27
CA ASN A 219 6.24 -11.12 -26.39
C ASN A 219 5.11 -10.54 -25.54
N LYS A 220 3.91 -10.35 -26.12
CA LYS A 220 2.72 -9.91 -25.38
C LYS A 220 2.38 -10.91 -24.27
N GLU A 221 2.35 -12.21 -24.58
CA GLU A 221 2.04 -13.26 -23.61
C GLU A 221 3.09 -13.33 -22.49
N MET A 222 4.39 -13.18 -22.82
CA MET A 222 5.46 -13.11 -21.81
C MET A 222 5.31 -11.90 -20.89
N GLN A 223 5.03 -10.70 -21.42
CA GLN A 223 4.83 -9.52 -20.58
C GLN A 223 3.58 -9.64 -19.69
N LEU A 224 2.46 -10.17 -20.22
CA LEU A 224 1.25 -10.43 -19.43
C LEU A 224 1.48 -11.48 -18.34
N ALA A 225 2.30 -12.51 -18.61
CA ALA A 225 2.69 -13.49 -17.60
C ALA A 225 3.52 -12.84 -16.48
N ALA A 226 4.51 -11.99 -16.83
CA ALA A 226 5.31 -11.26 -15.85
C ALA A 226 4.46 -10.30 -15.00
N ILE A 227 3.45 -9.64 -15.59
CA ILE A 227 2.48 -8.82 -14.85
C ILE A 227 1.68 -9.66 -13.85
N ASN A 228 1.23 -10.85 -14.24
CA ASN A 228 0.49 -11.73 -13.32
C ASN A 228 1.38 -12.21 -12.16
N GLU A 229 2.63 -12.61 -12.43
CA GLU A 229 3.57 -13.01 -11.38
C GLU A 229 3.87 -11.86 -10.41
N THR A 230 4.06 -10.65 -10.95
CA THR A 230 4.29 -9.44 -10.14
C THR A 230 3.07 -9.09 -9.30
N TYR A 231 1.87 -9.19 -9.87
CA TYR A 231 0.62 -9.00 -9.15
C TYR A 231 0.46 -9.99 -7.99
N ASP A 232 0.75 -11.27 -8.22
CA ASP A 232 0.71 -12.30 -7.17
C ASP A 232 1.71 -11.98 -6.05
N SER A 233 2.90 -11.48 -6.39
CA SER A 233 3.87 -10.98 -5.42
C SER A 233 3.35 -9.79 -4.61
N TRP A 234 2.65 -8.83 -5.23
CA TRP A 234 2.06 -7.70 -4.52
C TRP A 234 0.93 -8.12 -3.57
N LEU A 235 0.10 -9.09 -3.98
CA LEU A 235 -0.92 -9.66 -3.09
C LEU A 235 -0.30 -10.37 -1.88
N LEU A 236 0.78 -11.14 -2.10
CA LEU A 236 1.51 -11.79 -1.02
C LEU A 236 2.11 -10.78 -0.04
N GLU A 237 2.69 -9.69 -0.55
CA GLU A 237 3.26 -8.63 0.27
C GLU A 237 2.18 -7.90 1.09
N ALA A 238 1.03 -7.60 0.50
CA ALA A 238 -0.11 -7.02 1.21
C ALA A 238 -0.62 -7.94 2.35
N GLU A 239 -0.60 -9.26 2.15
CA GLU A 239 -0.97 -10.23 3.19
C GLU A 239 0.06 -10.27 4.32
N LYS A 240 1.36 -10.35 3.99
CA LYS A 240 2.45 -10.36 4.97
C LYS A 240 2.42 -9.11 5.85
N GLU A 241 2.20 -7.95 5.24
CA GLU A 241 2.09 -6.68 5.96
C GLU A 241 0.87 -6.64 6.86
N PHE A 242 -0.28 -7.16 6.42
CA PHE A 242 -1.46 -7.29 7.26
C PHE A 242 -1.20 -8.19 8.48
N GLU A 243 -0.57 -9.34 8.29
CA GLU A 243 -0.20 -10.25 9.38
C GLU A 243 0.79 -9.59 10.34
N LEU A 244 1.80 -8.89 9.82
CA LEU A 244 2.78 -8.16 10.62
C LEU A 244 2.09 -7.09 11.48
N ARG A 245 1.22 -6.26 10.90
CA ARG A 245 0.49 -5.23 11.64
C ARG A 245 -0.42 -5.81 12.71
N ASN A 246 -1.04 -6.97 12.47
CA ASN A 246 -1.84 -7.66 13.48
C ASN A 246 -1.00 -8.23 14.62
N ARG A 247 0.17 -8.82 14.33
CA ARG A 247 1.13 -9.24 15.37
C ARG A 247 1.59 -8.06 16.21
N ASN A 248 1.88 -6.92 15.57
CA ASN A 248 2.26 -5.69 16.28
C ASN A 248 1.13 -5.17 17.17
N ALA A 249 -0.14 -5.22 16.71
CA ALA A 249 -1.29 -4.85 17.53
C ALA A 249 -1.47 -5.77 18.75
N GLU A 250 -1.23 -7.08 18.60
CA GLU A 250 -1.24 -8.05 19.70
C GLU A 250 -0.10 -7.81 20.70
N GLY A 251 1.11 -7.53 20.21
CA GLY A 251 2.25 -7.12 21.04
C GLY A 251 1.95 -5.86 21.84
N ALA A 252 1.40 -4.82 21.18
CA ALA A 252 1.04 -3.57 21.83
C ALA A 252 -0.06 -3.76 22.90
N LEU A 253 -1.04 -4.64 22.67
CA LEU A 253 -2.02 -5.01 23.69
C LEU A 253 -1.35 -5.62 24.93
N ALA A 254 -0.45 -6.59 24.73
CA ALA A 254 0.24 -7.26 25.82
C ALA A 254 1.12 -6.28 26.62
N GLU A 255 1.85 -5.40 25.95
CA GLU A 255 2.67 -4.36 26.58
C GLU A 255 1.81 -3.39 27.41
N ARG A 256 0.71 -2.89 26.84
CA ARG A 256 -0.21 -1.98 27.55
C ARG A 256 -0.81 -2.60 28.81
N LEU A 257 -1.20 -3.88 28.75
CA LEU A 257 -1.73 -4.61 29.92
C LEU A 257 -0.65 -4.88 30.96
N LYS A 258 0.61 -5.10 30.54
CA LYS A 258 1.76 -5.22 31.45
C LYS A 258 2.04 -3.91 32.18
N ASP A 259 2.03 -2.79 31.47
CA ASP A 259 2.22 -1.46 32.07
C ASP A 259 1.10 -1.14 33.05
N ALA A 260 -0.15 -1.43 32.68
CA ALA A 260 -1.31 -1.28 33.56
C ALA A 260 -1.21 -2.15 34.83
N LYS A 261 -0.67 -3.37 34.72
CA LYS A 261 -0.41 -4.24 35.88
C LYS A 261 0.62 -3.62 36.82
N SER A 262 1.75 -3.16 36.28
CA SER A 262 2.79 -2.50 37.08
C SER A 262 2.27 -1.25 37.78
N GLU A 263 1.39 -0.49 37.13
CA GLU A 263 0.79 0.68 37.74
C GLU A 263 -0.20 0.33 38.85
N GLY A 264 -1.05 -0.69 38.63
CA GLY A 264 -1.94 -1.21 39.66
C GLY A 264 -1.19 -1.75 40.89
N GLU A 265 -0.06 -2.44 40.67
CA GLU A 265 0.87 -2.89 41.72
C GLU A 265 1.35 -1.73 42.58
N ASN A 266 1.78 -0.64 41.94
CA ASN A 266 2.27 0.54 42.63
C ASN A 266 1.18 1.19 43.49
N PHE A 267 -0.05 1.29 43.00
CA PHE A 267 -1.18 1.79 43.80
C PHE A 267 -1.50 0.89 45.00
N LEU A 268 -1.53 -0.43 44.80
CA LEU A 268 -1.81 -1.36 45.90
C LEU A 268 -0.72 -1.29 46.98
N LYS A 269 0.54 -1.14 46.57
CA LYS A 269 1.68 -0.94 47.48
C LYS A 269 1.52 0.37 48.26
N LEU A 270 1.25 1.49 47.58
CA LEU A 270 1.05 2.78 48.23
C LEU A 270 -0.11 2.74 49.22
N ALA A 271 -1.23 2.12 48.83
CA ALA A 271 -2.38 1.94 49.72
C ALA A 271 -2.03 1.14 50.98
N ALA A 272 -1.17 0.12 50.87
CA ALA A 272 -0.72 -0.66 52.02
C ALA A 272 0.23 0.15 52.93
N GLU A 273 1.16 0.91 52.35
CA GLU A 273 2.11 1.75 53.10
C GLU A 273 1.41 2.82 53.94
N ILE A 274 0.33 3.41 53.44
CA ILE A 274 -0.39 4.49 54.12
C ILE A 274 -1.58 4.00 54.95
N ALA A 275 -1.93 2.72 54.92
CA ALA A 275 -3.15 2.20 55.53
C ALA A 275 -3.26 2.47 57.04
N GLU A 276 -2.14 2.40 57.76
CA GLU A 276 -2.12 2.62 59.21
C GLU A 276 -2.25 4.10 59.58
N SER A 277 -1.54 4.97 58.87
CA SER A 277 -1.53 6.42 59.16
C SER A 277 -2.72 7.15 58.55
N PHE A 278 -3.22 6.70 57.39
CA PHE A 278 -4.23 7.37 56.58
C PHE A 278 -5.23 6.37 55.97
N PRO A 279 -6.05 5.68 56.79
CA PRO A 279 -6.92 4.60 56.32
C PRO A 279 -7.97 5.04 55.28
N GLN A 280 -8.44 6.29 55.34
CA GLN A 280 -9.40 6.82 54.37
C GLN A 280 -8.75 7.02 52.99
N LEU A 281 -7.53 7.57 52.95
CA LEU A 281 -6.78 7.75 51.70
C LEU A 281 -6.35 6.41 51.11
N ALA A 282 -5.92 5.46 51.94
CA ALA A 282 -5.63 4.09 51.49
C ALA A 282 -6.82 3.45 50.77
N GLN A 283 -8.04 3.66 51.28
CA GLN A 283 -9.26 3.18 50.65
C GLN A 283 -9.53 3.89 49.31
N GLU A 284 -9.28 5.20 49.21
CA GLU A 284 -9.42 5.94 47.95
C GLU A 284 -8.40 5.48 46.90
N VAL A 285 -7.15 5.23 47.29
CA VAL A 285 -6.11 4.67 46.40
C VAL A 285 -6.53 3.29 45.88
N ARG A 286 -7.13 2.44 46.72
CA ARG A 286 -7.64 1.13 46.28
C ARG A 286 -8.82 1.23 45.31
N ILE A 287 -9.76 2.14 45.56
CA ILE A 287 -10.87 2.42 44.62
C ILE A 287 -10.30 2.91 43.29
N PHE A 288 -9.31 3.80 43.33
CA PHE A 288 -8.64 4.29 42.13
C PHE A 288 -7.95 3.15 41.37
N ALA A 289 -7.16 2.31 42.05
CA ALA A 289 -6.49 1.16 41.46
C ALA A 289 -7.47 0.23 40.74
N LEU A 290 -8.62 -0.06 41.36
CA LEU A 290 -9.69 -0.86 40.78
C LEU A 290 -10.22 -0.24 39.48
N LEU A 291 -10.64 1.03 39.54
CA LEU A 291 -11.19 1.75 38.39
C LEU A 291 -10.15 1.88 37.27
N ASN A 292 -8.91 2.18 37.62
CA ASN A 292 -7.83 2.36 36.64
C ASN A 292 -7.51 1.04 35.91
N ALA A 293 -7.51 -0.11 36.61
CA ALA A 293 -7.33 -1.41 35.98
C ALA A 293 -8.42 -1.71 34.94
N HIS A 294 -9.68 -1.43 35.28
CA HIS A 294 -10.80 -1.57 34.34
C HIS A 294 -10.71 -0.60 33.16
N ALA A 295 -10.33 0.66 33.42
CA ALA A 295 -10.17 1.66 32.37
C ALA A 295 -9.04 1.28 31.39
N TRP A 296 -7.91 0.81 31.90
CA TRP A 296 -6.79 0.32 31.09
C TRP A 296 -7.17 -0.90 30.27
N GLN A 297 -7.79 -1.91 30.88
CA GLN A 297 -8.23 -3.10 30.15
C GLN A 297 -9.17 -2.72 29.00
N ARG A 298 -10.16 -1.88 29.27
CA ARG A 298 -11.13 -1.42 28.27
C ARG A 298 -10.45 -0.64 27.15
N SER A 299 -9.61 0.35 27.49
CA SER A 299 -8.92 1.18 26.51
C SER A 299 -7.92 0.37 25.67
N ALA A 300 -7.19 -0.56 26.29
CA ALA A 300 -6.28 -1.47 25.60
C ALA A 300 -7.01 -2.38 24.61
N GLN A 301 -8.12 -2.99 25.04
CA GLN A 301 -8.93 -3.85 24.18
C GLN A 301 -9.60 -3.07 23.05
N ASN A 302 -10.13 -1.86 23.33
CA ASN A 302 -10.73 -1.00 22.32
C ASN A 302 -9.70 -0.56 21.27
N ALA A 303 -8.51 -0.14 21.69
CA ALA A 303 -7.43 0.24 20.79
C ALA A 303 -6.95 -0.96 19.95
N HIS A 304 -6.91 -2.17 20.52
CA HIS A 304 -6.61 -3.41 19.80
C HIS A 304 -7.66 -3.71 18.72
N ASN A 305 -8.94 -3.69 19.08
CA ASN A 305 -10.04 -3.95 18.15
C ASN A 305 -10.08 -2.92 17.01
N LEU A 306 -9.82 -1.65 17.34
CA LEU A 306 -9.71 -0.58 16.35
C LEU A 306 -8.49 -0.77 15.44
N SER A 307 -7.33 -1.17 15.99
CA SER A 307 -6.13 -1.53 15.23
C SER A 307 -6.42 -2.64 14.22
N LYS A 308 -7.08 -3.72 14.63
CA LYS A 308 -7.47 -4.83 13.73
C LYS A 308 -8.39 -4.34 12.60
N SER A 309 -9.33 -3.44 12.92
CA SER A 309 -10.24 -2.87 11.93
C SER A 309 -9.52 -1.98 10.91
N ILE A 310 -8.59 -1.14 11.37
CA ILE A 310 -7.75 -0.28 10.53
C ILE A 310 -6.83 -1.12 9.63
N ASN A 311 -6.18 -2.15 10.18
CA ASN A 311 -5.33 -3.08 9.42
C ASN A 311 -6.13 -3.78 8.31
N GLN A 312 -7.37 -4.18 8.60
CA GLN A 312 -8.25 -4.81 7.62
C GLN A 312 -8.66 -3.86 6.48
N LEU A 313 -8.90 -2.57 6.79
CA LEU A 313 -9.15 -1.55 5.76
C LEU A 313 -7.91 -1.30 4.91
N ALA A 314 -6.74 -1.19 5.53
CA ALA A 314 -5.48 -0.99 4.83
C ALA A 314 -5.17 -2.17 3.89
N LYS A 315 -5.35 -3.42 4.34
CA LYS A 315 -5.23 -4.62 3.49
C LYS A 315 -6.11 -4.54 2.24
N ARG A 316 -7.39 -4.16 2.41
CA ARG A 316 -8.33 -4.03 1.28
C ARG A 316 -7.85 -2.97 0.30
N SER A 317 -7.33 -1.85 0.81
CA SER A 317 -6.80 -0.78 -0.03
C SER A 317 -5.50 -1.19 -0.75
N ASP A 318 -4.60 -1.93 -0.09
CA ASP A 318 -3.37 -2.46 -0.66
C ASP A 318 -3.67 -3.46 -1.80
N MET A 319 -4.63 -4.37 -1.59
CA MET A 319 -5.09 -5.31 -2.63
C MET A 319 -5.75 -4.59 -3.81
N ALA A 320 -6.59 -3.58 -3.53
CA ALA A 320 -7.23 -2.79 -4.57
C ALA A 320 -6.23 -2.01 -5.43
N LYS A 321 -5.18 -1.46 -4.81
CA LYS A 321 -4.07 -0.81 -5.50
C LYS A 321 -3.34 -1.79 -6.43
N ALA A 322 -3.08 -3.01 -5.98
CA ALA A 322 -2.46 -4.05 -6.80
C ALA A 322 -3.33 -4.39 -8.04
N VAL A 323 -4.65 -4.48 -7.87
CA VAL A 323 -5.58 -4.70 -8.99
C VAL A 323 -5.53 -3.55 -10.01
N SER A 324 -5.65 -2.31 -9.53
CA SER A 324 -5.58 -1.13 -10.42
C SER A 324 -4.26 -1.07 -11.19
N GLN A 325 -3.13 -1.32 -10.52
CA GLN A 325 -1.81 -1.33 -11.19
C GLN A 325 -1.71 -2.45 -12.24
N LYS A 326 -2.25 -3.64 -11.95
CA LYS A 326 -2.32 -4.73 -12.92
C LYS A 326 -3.13 -4.34 -14.15
N GLU A 327 -4.29 -3.72 -13.96
CA GLU A 327 -5.16 -3.27 -15.06
C GLU A 327 -4.45 -2.22 -15.93
N ASP A 328 -3.81 -1.22 -15.33
CA ASP A 328 -3.05 -0.18 -16.03
C ASP A 328 -1.88 -0.77 -16.86
N LEU A 329 -1.15 -1.73 -16.28
CA LEU A 329 -0.05 -2.42 -16.96
C LEU A 329 -0.57 -3.29 -18.12
N ASN A 330 -1.65 -4.05 -17.92
CA ASN A 330 -2.28 -4.84 -18.96
C ASN A 330 -2.75 -3.96 -20.12
N GLU A 331 -3.40 -2.84 -19.84
CA GLU A 331 -3.85 -1.89 -20.87
C GLU A 331 -2.65 -1.34 -21.66
N THR A 332 -1.56 -1.02 -20.98
CA THR A 332 -0.32 -0.55 -21.61
C THR A 332 0.28 -1.60 -22.55
N VAL A 333 0.36 -2.87 -22.12
CA VAL A 333 0.83 -3.98 -22.98
C VAL A 333 -0.06 -4.15 -24.21
N MET A 334 -1.38 -4.11 -24.03
CA MET A 334 -2.35 -4.25 -25.13
C MET A 334 -2.24 -3.09 -26.12
N ARG A 335 -2.10 -1.86 -25.62
CA ARG A 335 -1.89 -0.66 -26.44
C ARG A 335 -0.60 -0.75 -27.26
N ASN A 336 0.51 -1.15 -26.62
CA ASN A 336 1.80 -1.34 -27.27
C ASN A 336 1.73 -2.43 -28.36
N TYR A 337 1.02 -3.54 -28.08
CA TYR A 337 0.81 -4.60 -29.04
C TYR A 337 0.02 -4.14 -30.28
N HIS A 338 -1.08 -3.39 -30.09
CA HIS A 338 -1.85 -2.86 -31.21
C HIS A 338 -1.05 -1.87 -32.06
N GLN A 339 -0.26 -0.98 -31.44
CA GLN A 339 0.61 -0.06 -32.17
C GLN A 339 1.70 -0.80 -32.96
N ALA A 340 2.33 -1.82 -32.37
CA ALA A 340 3.33 -2.64 -33.06
C ALA A 340 2.73 -3.41 -34.23
N LEU A 341 1.51 -3.94 -34.07
CA LEU A 341 0.77 -4.62 -35.13
C LEU A 341 0.46 -3.67 -36.30
N ASP A 342 -0.04 -2.47 -36.01
CA ASP A 342 -0.33 -1.45 -37.03
C ASP A 342 0.94 -1.06 -37.79
N ASN A 343 2.06 -0.87 -37.07
CA ASN A 343 3.36 -0.60 -37.67
C ASN A 343 3.83 -1.74 -38.59
N ALA A 344 3.69 -2.99 -38.17
CA ALA A 344 4.03 -4.15 -38.98
C ALA A 344 3.17 -4.23 -40.27
N ILE A 345 1.87 -3.91 -40.18
CA ILE A 345 0.98 -3.83 -41.34
C ILE A 345 1.37 -2.68 -42.28
N GLN A 346 1.77 -1.52 -41.76
CA GLN A 346 2.24 -0.40 -42.58
C GLN A 346 3.55 -0.73 -43.30
N VAL A 347 4.46 -1.44 -42.63
CA VAL A 347 5.69 -1.93 -43.26
C VAL A 347 5.36 -2.93 -44.37
N LEU A 348 4.43 -3.87 -44.16
CA LEU A 348 3.97 -4.77 -45.23
C LEU A 348 3.46 -3.97 -46.44
N LYS A 349 2.60 -2.97 -46.24
CA LYS A 349 2.08 -2.13 -47.34
C LYS A 349 3.21 -1.45 -48.10
N SER A 350 4.21 -0.91 -47.40
CA SER A 350 5.38 -0.27 -48.01
C SER A 350 6.24 -1.26 -48.81
N VAL A 351 6.47 -2.46 -48.26
CA VAL A 351 7.24 -3.52 -48.91
C VAL A 351 6.51 -4.03 -50.17
N LEU A 352 5.21 -4.29 -50.09
CA LEU A 352 4.41 -4.73 -51.24
C LEU A 352 4.40 -3.68 -52.37
N ALA A 353 4.28 -2.39 -52.04
CA ALA A 353 4.38 -1.32 -53.04
C ALA A 353 5.74 -1.32 -53.76
N LYS A 354 6.82 -1.65 -53.06
CA LYS A 354 8.17 -1.78 -53.67
C LYS A 354 8.32 -3.07 -54.48
N CYS A 355 7.77 -4.19 -54.03
CA CYS A 355 7.73 -5.43 -54.82
C CYS A 355 7.02 -5.21 -56.17
N HIS A 356 5.96 -4.40 -56.22
CA HIS A 356 5.27 -4.05 -57.47
C HIS A 356 6.13 -3.23 -58.44
N ASN A 357 6.97 -2.33 -57.93
CA ASN A 357 7.83 -1.47 -58.75
C ASN A 357 9.10 -2.17 -59.26
N GLN A 358 9.46 -3.34 -58.72
CA GLN A 358 10.55 -4.17 -59.24
C GLN A 358 10.12 -5.04 -60.44
N GLY A 359 8.81 -5.22 -60.68
CA GLY A 359 8.28 -6.01 -61.80
C GLY A 359 7.93 -5.19 -63.06
N SER A 360 8.02 -3.86 -63.01
CA SER A 360 7.61 -2.95 -64.11
C SER A 360 8.78 -2.38 -64.91
N GLY A 361 10.03 -2.67 -64.52
CA GLY A 361 11.23 -2.30 -65.25
C GLY A 361 11.81 -3.51 -65.99
N ASN A 362 11.25 -3.82 -67.16
CA ASN A 362 11.94 -4.62 -68.16
C ASN A 362 11.63 -4.07 -69.56
#